data_AF-A0A3P7F8E5-F1
#
_entry.id   AF-A0A3P7F8E5-F1
#
_cell.length_a   1.000
_cell.length_b   1.000
_cell.length_c   1.000
_cell.angle_alpha   90.00
_cell.angle_beta   90.00
_cell.angle_gamma   90.00
#
_symmetry.space_group_name_H-M   'P 1'
#
loop_
_entity.id
_entity.type
_entity.pdbx_description
1 polymer ?
#
loop_
_entity_poly.entity_id
_entity_poly.type
_entity_poly.pdbx_seq_one_letter_code
_entity_poly.pdbx_strand_id
1 'polypeptide(L)'
;MSSKTLCMIGATCRGKMRFYDTKNLYGLSQSIATFNALAKISTTRKILVARSTYPSSGRYSGHWLSSRSAGWDDLRGSIVTVQEFNLFGIPYVGAYICGDDSSLEDDELCVRWYQLGAFYSLS
;
A
#
# COMPACT_ATOMS: atom_id res chain seq x y z
N MET A 1 -2.23 20.01 9.56
CA MET A 1 -2.58 18.64 9.09
C MET A 1 -3.14 18.57 7.66
N SER A 2 -3.33 19.69 6.94
CA SER A 2 -3.96 19.71 5.59
C SER A 2 -2.99 19.74 4.41
N SER A 3 -1.68 19.57 4.64
CA SER A 3 -0.71 19.51 3.53
C SER A 3 -0.95 18.26 2.67
N LYS A 4 -1.05 18.45 1.34
CA LYS A 4 -1.24 17.40 0.32
C LYS A 4 -2.37 16.40 0.63
N THR A 5 -3.47 16.87 1.24
CA THR A 5 -4.64 16.05 1.60
C THR A 5 -5.89 16.93 1.74
N LEU A 6 -7.04 16.36 2.10
CA LEU A 6 -8.28 17.11 2.33
C LEU A 6 -8.17 18.03 3.57
N CYS A 7 -9.04 19.04 3.62
CA CYS A 7 -9.10 19.98 4.73
C CYS A 7 -9.63 19.29 6.01
N MET A 8 -9.05 19.61 7.18
CA MET A 8 -9.41 18.94 8.44
C MET A 8 -10.86 19.22 8.89
N ILE A 9 -11.43 20.34 8.44
CA ILE A 9 -12.84 20.71 8.70
C ILE A 9 -13.83 20.02 7.75
N GLY A 10 -13.35 19.26 6.76
CA GLY A 10 -14.22 18.49 5.88
C GLY A 10 -15.09 17.51 6.67
N ALA A 11 -16.29 17.21 6.17
CA ALA A 11 -17.22 16.32 6.85
C ALA A 11 -17.17 14.90 6.26
N THR A 12 -17.14 13.90 7.13
CA THR A 12 -17.14 12.46 6.78
C THR A 12 -18.31 11.75 7.46
N CYS A 13 -18.48 10.46 7.19
CA CYS A 13 -19.57 9.64 7.76
C CYS A 13 -20.96 10.27 7.58
N ARG A 14 -21.27 10.77 6.36
CA ARG A 14 -22.53 11.48 6.05
C ARG A 14 -22.77 12.71 6.94
N GLY A 15 -21.72 13.48 7.23
CA GLY A 15 -21.82 14.71 8.01
C GLY A 15 -21.69 14.52 9.52
N LYS A 16 -21.50 13.29 10.01
CA LYS A 16 -21.46 12.99 11.45
C LYS A 16 -20.09 13.18 12.09
N MET A 17 -19.02 13.17 11.29
CA MET A 17 -17.65 13.21 11.79
C MET A 17 -16.82 14.20 10.98
N ARG A 18 -15.72 14.67 11.55
CA ARG A 18 -14.77 15.53 10.83
C ARG A 18 -13.69 14.69 10.18
N PHE A 19 -13.17 15.17 9.06
CA PHE A 19 -12.05 14.54 8.37
C PHE A 19 -10.82 14.46 9.28
N TYR A 20 -10.64 15.43 10.19
CA TYR A 20 -9.64 15.39 11.25
C TYR A 20 -9.58 14.04 11.99
N ASP A 21 -10.74 13.51 12.38
CA ASP A 21 -10.85 12.26 13.15
C ASP A 21 -10.74 11.00 12.28
N THR A 22 -11.10 11.12 10.99
CA THR A 22 -11.16 9.97 10.06
C THR A 22 -10.01 9.90 9.07
N LYS A 23 -9.10 10.87 9.06
CA LYS A 23 -8.10 11.03 8.00
C LYS A 23 -7.36 9.72 7.71
N ASN A 24 -6.85 9.06 8.75
CA ASN A 24 -6.08 7.82 8.63
C ASN A 24 -6.96 6.59 8.34
N LEU A 25 -8.28 6.70 8.52
CA LEU A 25 -9.25 5.64 8.22
C LEU A 25 -9.70 5.67 6.75
N TYR A 26 -9.38 6.72 6.00
CA TYR A 26 -9.87 6.90 4.63
C TYR A 26 -9.53 5.70 3.74
N GLY A 27 -8.24 5.29 3.70
CA GLY A 27 -7.79 4.14 2.92
C GLY A 27 -8.47 2.83 3.31
N LEU A 28 -8.57 2.55 4.62
CA LEU A 28 -9.30 1.37 5.12
C LEU A 28 -10.78 1.38 4.71
N SER A 29 -11.46 2.52 4.88
CA SER A 29 -12.87 2.66 4.51
C SER A 29 -13.10 2.44 3.01
N GLN A 30 -12.18 2.92 2.17
CA GLN A 30 -12.19 2.69 0.74
C GLN A 30 -11.94 1.21 0.40
N SER A 31 -10.94 0.57 1.01
CA SER A 31 -10.65 -0.85 0.77
C SER A 31 -11.84 -1.74 1.12
N ILE A 32 -12.53 -1.47 2.23
CA ILE A 32 -13.75 -2.20 2.61
C ILE A 32 -14.85 -2.04 1.55
N ALA A 33 -15.11 -0.81 1.11
CA ALA A 33 -16.12 -0.53 0.10
C ALA A 33 -15.80 -1.22 -1.23
N THR A 34 -14.55 -1.14 -1.70
CA THR A 34 -14.10 -1.78 -2.94
C THR A 34 -14.17 -3.30 -2.85
N PHE A 35 -13.70 -3.90 -1.75
CA PHE A 35 -13.76 -5.35 -1.56
C PHE A 35 -15.22 -5.87 -1.60
N ASN A 36 -16.14 -5.16 -0.95
CA ASN A 36 -17.57 -5.49 -0.97
C ASN A 36 -18.19 -5.30 -2.36
N ALA A 37 -17.76 -4.30 -3.12
CA ALA A 37 -18.20 -4.11 -4.50
C ALA A 37 -17.72 -5.25 -5.40
N LEU A 38 -16.45 -5.64 -5.31
CA LEU A 38 -15.89 -6.79 -6.05
C LEU A 38 -16.63 -8.08 -5.71
N ALA A 39 -17.06 -8.26 -4.45
CA ALA A 39 -17.84 -9.41 -4.04
C ALA A 39 -19.25 -9.49 -4.65
N LYS A 40 -19.81 -8.36 -5.10
CA LYS A 40 -21.09 -8.34 -5.82
C LYS A 40 -20.93 -8.64 -7.31
N ILE A 41 -19.76 -8.34 -7.87
CA ILE A 41 -19.48 -8.50 -9.30
C ILE A 41 -18.98 -9.92 -9.61
N SER A 42 -18.21 -10.52 -8.70
CA SER A 42 -17.62 -11.84 -8.89
C SER A 42 -17.73 -12.75 -7.66
N THR A 43 -18.02 -14.02 -7.93
CA THR A 43 -17.98 -15.11 -6.94
C THR A 43 -16.56 -15.62 -6.67
N THR A 44 -15.60 -15.31 -7.55
CA THR A 44 -14.20 -15.74 -7.40
C THR A 44 -13.49 -15.05 -6.24
N ARG A 45 -12.30 -15.56 -5.85
CA ARG A 45 -11.44 -14.90 -4.86
C ARG A 45 -11.00 -13.53 -5.38
N LYS A 46 -11.10 -12.52 -4.51
CA LYS A 46 -10.84 -11.12 -4.85
C LYS A 46 -9.44 -10.77 -4.41
N ILE A 47 -8.73 -10.00 -5.23
CA ILE A 47 -7.46 -9.39 -4.87
C ILE A 47 -7.65 -7.89 -5.01
N LEU A 48 -7.26 -7.16 -3.98
CA LEU A 48 -7.21 -5.71 -3.93
C LEU A 48 -5.88 -5.32 -3.32
N VAL A 49 -5.22 -4.32 -3.88
CA VAL A 49 -4.02 -3.75 -3.30
C VAL A 49 -4.27 -2.26 -3.09
N ALA A 50 -3.91 -1.76 -1.90
CA ALA A 50 -4.21 -0.39 -1.50
C ALA A 50 -2.97 0.31 -0.94
N ARG A 51 -2.82 1.60 -1.27
CA ARG A 51 -1.68 2.41 -0.82
C ARG A 51 -1.81 2.88 0.62
N SER A 52 -2.98 3.37 1.04
CA SER A 52 -3.21 3.81 2.42
C SER A 52 -3.81 2.67 3.23
N THR A 53 -3.19 2.35 4.36
CA THR A 53 -3.62 1.28 5.26
C THR A 53 -3.81 1.80 6.69
N TYR A 54 -4.54 1.02 7.49
CA TYR A 54 -4.71 1.18 8.94
C TYR A 54 -4.82 -0.23 9.54
N PRO A 55 -4.59 -0.47 10.85
CA PRO A 55 -4.84 -1.77 11.46
C PRO A 55 -6.19 -2.36 11.00
N SER A 56 -6.17 -3.66 10.63
CA SER A 56 -7.23 -4.42 9.94
C SER A 56 -7.28 -4.34 8.40
N SER A 57 -6.53 -3.47 7.73
CA SER A 57 -6.52 -3.36 6.26
C SER A 57 -6.20 -4.68 5.55
N GLY A 58 -5.32 -5.52 6.12
CA GLY A 58 -4.92 -6.81 5.53
C GLY A 58 -6.05 -7.84 5.40
N ARG A 59 -7.21 -7.60 6.03
CA ARG A 59 -8.43 -8.38 5.81
C ARG A 59 -9.05 -8.14 4.43
N TYR A 60 -8.82 -6.97 3.85
CA TYR A 60 -9.51 -6.51 2.64
C TYR A 60 -8.57 -6.27 1.46
N SER A 61 -7.31 -5.92 1.73
CA SER A 61 -6.35 -5.58 0.69
C SER A 61 -4.92 -5.94 1.10
N GLY A 62 -4.11 -6.30 0.10
CA GLY A 62 -2.66 -6.22 0.22
C GLY A 62 -2.16 -4.77 0.16
N HIS A 63 -0.84 -4.62 0.17
CA HIS A 63 -0.17 -3.32 0.11
C HIS A 63 1.04 -3.39 -0.82
N TRP A 64 1.35 -2.31 -1.54
CA TRP A 64 2.64 -2.19 -2.21
C TRP A 64 3.40 -1.00 -1.64
N LEU A 65 4.71 -1.17 -1.53
CA LEU A 65 5.62 -0.15 -1.05
C LEU A 65 5.97 0.76 -2.21
N SER A 66 5.65 2.05 -2.10
CA SER A 66 6.20 3.05 -3.00
C SER A 66 7.55 3.50 -2.46
N SER A 67 8.65 3.18 -3.14
CA SER A 67 9.87 3.98 -2.99
C SER A 67 9.93 5.00 -4.12
N ARG A 68 10.15 6.27 -3.76
CA ARG A 68 10.42 7.33 -4.76
C ARG A 68 11.85 7.26 -5.29
N SER A 69 12.72 6.48 -4.66
CA SER A 69 14.12 6.36 -5.04
C SER A 69 14.45 4.94 -5.45
N ALA A 70 15.51 4.85 -6.22
CA ALA A 70 15.98 3.68 -6.95
C ALA A 70 17.40 3.36 -6.47
N GLY A 71 17.60 3.27 -5.15
CA GLY A 71 18.90 3.04 -4.53
C GLY A 71 19.05 1.69 -3.84
N TRP A 72 20.30 1.32 -3.52
CA TRP A 72 20.62 0.13 -2.73
C TRP A 72 20.02 0.16 -1.32
N ASP A 73 19.85 1.34 -0.73
CA ASP A 73 19.19 1.51 0.56
C ASP A 73 17.68 1.23 0.47
N ASP A 74 17.04 1.55 -0.65
CA ASP A 74 15.62 1.23 -0.88
C ASP A 74 15.40 -0.27 -1.06
N LEU A 75 16.31 -0.94 -1.79
CA LEU A 75 16.32 -2.39 -1.89
C LEU A 75 16.37 -3.02 -0.49
N ARG A 76 17.31 -2.58 0.37
CA ARG A 76 17.41 -3.07 1.75
C ARG A 76 16.18 -2.71 2.59
N GLY A 77 15.70 -1.47 2.49
CA GLY A 77 14.54 -0.98 3.23
C GLY A 77 13.26 -1.72 2.90
N SER A 78 13.12 -2.19 1.65
CA SER A 78 11.96 -2.96 1.23
C SER A 78 11.85 -4.31 1.96
N ILE A 79 12.97 -4.95 2.32
CA ILE A 79 12.97 -6.19 3.13
C ILE A 79 12.37 -5.93 4.51
N VAL A 80 12.83 -4.87 5.19
CA VAL A 80 12.36 -4.50 6.52
C VAL A 80 10.87 -4.16 6.47
N THR A 81 10.48 -3.34 5.49
CA THR A 81 9.09 -2.86 5.40
C THR A 81 8.13 -4.00 5.06
N VAL A 82 8.52 -4.96 4.21
CA VAL A 82 7.73 -6.20 3.99
C VAL A 82 7.52 -6.97 5.29
N GLN A 83 8.55 -7.10 6.14
CA GLN A 83 8.43 -7.77 7.44
C GLN A 83 7.52 -7.00 8.41
N GLU A 84 7.63 -5.67 8.46
CA GLU A 84 6.76 -4.82 9.27
C GLU A 84 5.28 -5.00 8.89
N PHE A 85 4.98 -5.03 7.59
CA PHE A 85 3.60 -5.23 7.13
C PHE A 85 3.04 -6.62 7.48
N ASN A 86 3.90 -7.65 7.55
CA ASN A 86 3.48 -8.94 8.10
C ASN A 86 3.08 -8.81 9.59
N LEU A 87 3.83 -8.06 10.39
CA LEU A 87 3.47 -7.76 11.78
C LEU A 87 2.19 -6.89 11.89
N PHE A 88 1.97 -5.98 10.95
CA PHE A 88 0.74 -5.18 10.86
C PHE A 88 -0.46 -5.98 10.35
N GLY A 89 -0.29 -7.27 10.06
CA GLY A 89 -1.34 -8.19 9.61
C GLY A 89 -1.71 -8.05 8.14
N ILE A 90 -0.77 -7.61 7.29
CA ILE A 90 -0.93 -7.44 5.84
C ILE A 90 0.12 -8.30 5.11
N PRO A 91 -0.15 -9.60 4.87
CA PRO A 91 0.86 -10.53 4.38
C PRO A 91 1.06 -10.50 2.86
N TYR A 92 0.11 -9.94 2.08
CA TYR A 92 0.25 -9.77 0.63
C TYR A 92 0.87 -8.39 0.34
N VAL A 93 2.20 -8.35 0.30
CA VAL A 93 3.00 -7.13 0.26
C VAL A 93 4.28 -7.30 -0.55
N GLY A 94 4.73 -6.21 -1.17
CA GLY A 94 6.00 -6.13 -1.88
C GLY A 94 6.32 -4.70 -2.29
N ALA A 95 7.43 -4.49 -2.98
CA ALA A 95 7.89 -3.18 -3.43
C ALA A 95 7.95 -3.08 -4.96
N TYR A 96 7.97 -1.86 -5.49
CA TYR A 96 8.33 -1.65 -6.89
C TYR A 96 9.75 -2.17 -7.14
N ILE A 97 9.84 -3.26 -7.89
CA ILE A 97 11.11 -3.83 -8.35
C ILE A 97 11.75 -2.81 -9.30
N CYS A 98 13.03 -2.51 -9.06
CA CYS A 98 13.75 -1.45 -9.77
C CYS A 98 13.22 -0.02 -9.48
N GLY A 99 12.52 0.20 -8.37
CA GLY A 99 12.03 1.53 -7.97
C GLY A 99 10.85 2.05 -8.80
N ASP A 100 10.25 3.17 -8.35
CA ASP A 100 9.12 3.86 -9.02
C ASP A 100 9.61 4.98 -9.98
N ASP A 101 10.92 5.25 -10.01
CA ASP A 101 11.53 6.29 -10.84
C ASP A 101 12.13 5.70 -12.12
N SER A 102 11.75 6.28 -13.27
CA SER A 102 12.26 5.92 -14.59
C SER A 102 13.74 6.24 -14.82
N SER A 103 14.41 6.88 -13.85
CA SER A 103 15.83 7.28 -13.92
C SER A 103 16.80 6.33 -13.22
N LEU A 104 16.41 5.06 -12.99
CA LEU A 104 17.34 4.07 -12.45
C LEU A 104 18.49 3.83 -13.45
N GLU A 105 19.65 4.42 -13.18
CA GLU A 105 20.85 4.35 -14.05
C GLU A 105 21.71 3.09 -13.77
N ASP A 106 21.38 2.31 -12.73
CA ASP A 106 22.15 1.14 -12.27
C ASP A 106 21.47 -0.19 -12.64
N ASP A 107 21.82 -0.75 -13.80
CA ASP A 107 21.32 -2.04 -14.26
C ASP A 107 21.60 -3.19 -13.25
N GLU A 108 22.72 -3.14 -12.52
CA GLU A 108 23.04 -4.17 -11.53
C GLU A 108 22.04 -4.14 -10.38
N LEU A 109 21.70 -2.96 -9.87
CA LEU A 109 20.69 -2.81 -8.84
C LEU A 109 19.36 -3.42 -9.29
N CYS A 110 18.93 -3.17 -10.53
CA CYS A 110 17.68 -3.73 -11.05
C CYS A 110 17.72 -5.27 -11.14
N VAL A 111 18.83 -5.84 -11.61
CA VAL A 111 19.03 -7.31 -11.61
C VAL A 111 18.96 -7.88 -10.18
N ARG A 112 19.61 -7.25 -9.20
CA ARG A 112 19.52 -7.67 -7.79
C ARG A 112 18.12 -7.53 -7.24
N TRP A 113 17.39 -6.49 -7.64
CA TRP A 113 16.03 -6.30 -7.20
C TRP A 113 15.09 -7.34 -7.79
N TYR A 114 15.26 -7.75 -9.05
CA TYR A 114 14.49 -8.88 -9.58
C TYR A 114 14.78 -10.19 -8.82
N GLN A 115 16.04 -10.44 -8.47
CA GLN A 115 16.43 -11.62 -7.68
C GLN A 115 15.73 -11.62 -6.31
N LEU A 116 15.65 -10.48 -5.63
CA LEU A 116 14.95 -10.35 -4.35
C LEU A 116 13.43 -10.35 -4.52
N GLY A 117 12.92 -9.56 -5.45
CA GLY A 117 11.51 -9.30 -5.69
C GLY A 117 10.73 -10.53 -6.12
N ALA A 118 11.38 -11.48 -6.78
CA ALA A 118 10.83 -12.80 -7.08
C ALA A 118 10.35 -13.57 -5.83
N PHE A 119 10.78 -13.16 -4.63
CA PHE A 119 10.38 -13.74 -3.35
C PHE A 119 9.43 -12.86 -2.52
N TYR A 120 9.00 -11.71 -3.04
CA TYR A 120 7.90 -10.97 -2.42
C TYR A 120 6.57 -11.71 -2.60
N SER A 121 5.69 -11.59 -1.60
CA SER A 121 4.35 -12.18 -1.73
C SER A 121 3.53 -11.44 -2.79
N LEU A 122 3.77 -10.14 -2.96
CA LEU A 122 3.36 -9.35 -4.12
C LEU A 122 4.61 -8.94 -4.91
N SER A 123 4.94 -9.70 -5.96
CA SER A 123 6.02 -9.37 -6.91
C SER A 123 5.51 -8.64 -8.13
#